data_AF-A0A924J8W1-F1
#
_entry.id   AF-A0A924J8W1-F1
#
_cell.length_a   1.000
_cell.length_b   1.000
_cell.length_c   1.000
_cell.angle_alpha   90.00
_cell.angle_beta   90.00
_cell.angle_gamma   90.00
#
_symmetry.space_group_name_H-M   'P 1'
#
loop_
_entity.id
_entity.type
_entity.pdbx_description
1 polymer ?
#
loop_
_entity_poly.entity_id
_entity_poly.type
_entity_poly.pdbx_seq_one_letter_code
_entity_poly.pdbx_strand_id
1 'polypeptide(L)'
;MELISKLEKTVLGWAKNVPHLPAAGQKWLGQNVWWIALIGAIVSGIAFLVSLVGLLGAIALLSAPSSLYFVTSSYTSLAILGFCVSLVFLAANGVLLGVAVKPLQDMQKKGWVLLFMTLLVEALSVVVNAVLSFSVAGFILGIMFGAVGLAIGAYFISEIHGQFGHRVKTTEKTAEKKA
;
A
#
# COMPACT_ATOMS: atom_id res chain seq x y z
N MET A 1 1.17 -18.14 5.59
CA MET A 1 -0.30 -17.98 5.54
C MET A 1 -0.91 -17.73 6.92
N GLU A 2 -0.50 -18.44 7.98
CA GLU A 2 -1.09 -18.28 9.32
C GLU A 2 -0.87 -16.89 9.95
N LEU A 3 0.30 -16.27 9.75
CA LEU A 3 0.56 -14.91 10.25
C LEU A 3 -0.33 -13.87 9.56
N ILE A 4 -0.47 -13.96 8.23
CA ILE A 4 -1.31 -13.06 7.44
C ILE A 4 -2.78 -13.18 7.88
N SER A 5 -3.28 -14.40 8.12
CA SER A 5 -4.66 -14.59 8.56
C SER A 5 -4.91 -14.12 10.00
N LYS A 6 -3.91 -14.18 10.89
CA LYS A 6 -3.98 -13.57 12.23
C LYS A 6 -4.02 -12.05 12.16
N LEU A 7 -3.18 -11.45 11.31
CA LEU A 7 -3.17 -10.00 11.09
C LEU A 7 -4.48 -9.52 10.47
N GLU A 8 -4.99 -10.23 9.45
CA GLU A 8 -6.31 -9.99 8.85
C GLU A 8 -7.41 -9.94 9.92
N LYS A 9 -7.50 -10.96 10.79
CA LYS A 9 -8.49 -10.99 11.87
C LYS A 9 -8.34 -9.83 12.86
N THR A 10 -7.10 -9.42 13.14
CA THR A 10 -6.80 -8.32 14.06
C THR A 10 -7.28 -6.99 13.47
N VAL A 11 -6.93 -6.71 12.21
CA VAL A 11 -7.33 -5.49 11.51
C VAL A 11 -8.85 -5.43 11.31
N LEU A 12 -9.47 -6.53 10.90
CA LEU A 12 -10.93 -6.63 10.81
C LEU A 12 -11.60 -6.45 12.18
N GLY A 13 -10.92 -6.84 13.26
CA GLY A 13 -11.37 -6.64 14.63
C GLY A 13 -11.42 -5.15 15.03
N TRP A 14 -10.48 -4.34 14.57
CA TRP A 14 -10.44 -2.90 14.84
C TRP A 14 -11.62 -2.17 14.19
N ALA A 15 -12.01 -2.58 12.98
CA ALA A 15 -13.11 -1.96 12.25
C ALA A 15 -14.49 -2.22 12.89
N LYS A 16 -14.65 -3.22 13.78
CA LYS A 16 -15.95 -3.59 14.37
C LYS A 16 -16.63 -2.48 15.19
N ASN A 17 -15.82 -1.61 15.81
CA ASN A 17 -16.33 -0.55 16.70
C ASN A 17 -16.38 0.82 16.01
N VAL A 18 -16.06 0.88 14.71
CA VAL A 18 -16.02 2.10 13.91
C VAL A 18 -17.31 2.19 13.11
N PRO A 19 -17.89 3.39 12.89
CA PRO A 19 -19.07 3.54 12.03
C PRO A 19 -18.86 2.89 10.67
N HIS A 20 -19.75 1.98 10.27
CA HIS A 20 -19.65 1.25 9.01
C HIS A 20 -20.27 2.05 7.85
N LEU A 21 -19.77 1.81 6.64
CA LEU A 21 -20.40 2.34 5.44
C LEU A 21 -21.76 1.65 5.23
N PRO A 22 -22.76 2.36 4.65
CA PRO A 22 -24.00 1.71 4.25
C PRO A 22 -23.70 0.62 3.21
N ALA A 23 -24.52 -0.44 3.17
CA ALA A 23 -24.30 -1.58 2.27
C ALA A 23 -24.13 -1.19 0.79
N ALA A 24 -24.83 -0.15 0.34
CA ALA A 24 -24.66 0.41 -1.00
C ALA A 24 -23.24 0.98 -1.23
N GLY A 25 -22.68 1.66 -0.24
CA GLY A 25 -21.31 2.19 -0.27
C GLY A 25 -20.26 1.09 -0.27
N GLN A 26 -20.42 0.06 0.57
CA GLN A 26 -19.53 -1.11 0.58
C GLN A 26 -19.53 -1.84 -0.77
N LYS A 27 -20.72 -2.06 -1.35
CA LYS A 27 -20.86 -2.71 -2.66
C LYS A 27 -20.25 -1.87 -3.77
N TRP A 28 -20.55 -0.58 -3.81
CA TRP A 28 -19.97 0.33 -4.79
C TRP A 28 -18.45 0.31 -4.68
N LEU A 29 -17.90 0.49 -3.48
CA LEU A 29 -16.46 0.52 -3.26
C LEU A 29 -15.81 -0.82 -3.65
N GLY A 30 -16.41 -1.95 -3.30
CA GLY A 30 -15.92 -3.28 -3.71
C GLY A 30 -15.89 -3.46 -5.24
N GLN A 31 -16.89 -2.97 -5.96
CA GLN A 31 -16.94 -3.03 -7.43
C GLN A 31 -15.96 -2.06 -8.12
N ASN A 32 -15.50 -1.04 -7.40
CA ASN A 32 -14.77 0.10 -7.94
C ASN A 32 -13.33 0.18 -7.44
N VAL A 33 -12.96 -0.53 -6.38
CA VAL A 33 -11.62 -0.44 -5.78
C VAL A 33 -10.48 -0.77 -6.76
N TRP A 34 -10.77 -1.52 -7.84
CA TRP A 34 -9.77 -1.83 -8.87
C TRP A 34 -9.26 -0.57 -9.60
N TRP A 35 -10.09 0.45 -9.84
CA TRP A 35 -9.61 1.69 -10.47
C TRP A 35 -8.82 2.54 -9.49
N ILE A 36 -9.17 2.51 -8.20
CA ILE A 36 -8.38 3.12 -7.13
C ILE A 36 -6.99 2.46 -7.09
N ALA A 37 -6.93 1.13 -7.14
CA ALA A 37 -5.67 0.38 -7.18
C ALA A 37 -4.85 0.71 -8.44
N LEU A 38 -5.51 0.81 -9.60
CA LEU A 38 -4.86 1.18 -10.86
C LEU A 38 -4.26 2.60 -10.80
N ILE A 39 -5.03 3.58 -10.32
CA ILE A 39 -4.53 4.95 -10.12
C ILE A 39 -3.36 4.93 -9.13
N GLY A 40 -3.49 4.21 -8.02
CA GLY A 40 -2.43 4.06 -7.03
C GLY A 40 -1.15 3.46 -7.63
N ALA A 41 -1.26 2.45 -8.50
CA ALA A 41 -0.12 1.85 -9.19
C ALA A 41 0.56 2.84 -10.15
N ILE A 42 -0.23 3.59 -10.95
CA ILE A 42 0.29 4.61 -11.88
C ILE A 42 0.98 5.73 -11.11
N VAL A 43 0.33 6.27 -10.08
CA VAL A 43 0.89 7.33 -9.22
C VAL A 43 2.17 6.85 -8.56
N SER A 44 2.22 5.60 -8.07
CA SER A 44 3.43 5.01 -7.50
C SER A 44 4.56 4.89 -8.54
N GLY A 45 4.23 4.50 -9.77
CA GLY A 45 5.19 4.44 -10.87
C GLY A 45 5.79 5.81 -11.23
N ILE A 46 4.94 6.85 -11.32
CA ILE A 46 5.39 8.22 -11.56
C ILE A 46 6.23 8.71 -10.38
N ALA A 47 5.76 8.52 -9.15
CA ALA A 47 6.48 8.90 -7.94
C ALA A 47 7.85 8.19 -7.86
N PHE A 48 7.93 6.94 -8.30
CA PHE A 48 9.19 6.19 -8.37
C PHE A 48 10.17 6.84 -9.35
N LEU A 49 9.73 7.16 -10.57
CA LEU A 49 10.58 7.80 -11.57
C LEU A 49 11.06 9.19 -11.11
N VAL A 50 10.17 10.00 -10.54
CA VAL A 50 10.51 11.33 -10.00
C VAL A 50 11.52 11.20 -8.86
N SER A 51 11.28 10.26 -7.93
CA SER A 51 12.17 10.03 -6.79
C SER A 51 13.52 9.47 -7.21
N LEU A 52 13.56 8.63 -8.26
CA LEU A 52 14.78 8.10 -8.84
C LEU A 52 15.63 9.20 -9.48
N VAL A 53 15.01 10.11 -10.24
CA VAL A 53 15.70 11.30 -10.79
C VAL A 53 16.26 12.17 -9.65
N GLY A 54 15.47 12.40 -8.60
CA GLY A 54 15.92 13.14 -7.42
C GLY A 54 17.12 12.49 -6.72
N LEU A 55 17.09 11.16 -6.55
CA LEU A 55 18.20 10.40 -5.98
C LEU A 55 19.48 10.50 -6.82
N LEU A 56 19.36 10.31 -8.14
CA LEU A 56 20.51 10.42 -9.06
C LEU A 56 21.08 11.85 -9.05
N GLY A 57 20.23 12.87 -8.99
CA GLY A 57 20.66 14.27 -8.85
C GLY A 57 21.39 14.53 -7.52
N ALA A 58 20.89 13.98 -6.41
CA ALA A 58 21.56 14.08 -5.12
C ALA A 58 22.94 13.40 -5.14
N ILE A 59 23.05 12.21 -5.72
CA ILE A 59 24.34 11.49 -5.87
C ILE A 59 25.31 12.29 -6.73
N ALA A 60 24.85 12.83 -7.86
CA ALA A 60 25.69 13.63 -8.75
C ALA A 60 26.25 14.88 -8.06
N LEU A 61 25.44 15.58 -7.27
CA LEU A 61 25.87 16.76 -6.51
C LEU A 61 26.94 16.42 -5.46
N LEU A 62 26.84 15.25 -4.84
CA LEU A 62 27.79 14.77 -3.83
C LEU A 62 29.13 14.31 -4.42
N SER A 63 29.12 13.91 -5.69
CA SER A 63 30.33 13.60 -6.45
C SER A 63 31.01 14.84 -7.05
N ALA A 64 30.39 16.02 -6.94
CA ALA A 64 30.95 17.26 -7.47
C ALA A 64 32.13 17.75 -6.62
N PRO A 65 33.24 18.20 -7.23
CA PRO A 65 34.42 18.69 -6.48
C PRO A 65 34.10 19.85 -5.51
N SER A 66 33.06 20.64 -5.79
CA SER A 66 32.62 21.78 -4.99
C SER A 66 31.92 21.41 -3.67
N SER A 67 31.38 20.19 -3.55
CA SER A 67 30.62 19.76 -2.36
C SER A 67 31.47 19.00 -1.33
N LEU A 68 32.66 18.52 -1.72
CA LEU A 68 33.57 17.76 -0.85
C LEU A 68 34.02 18.52 0.41
N TYR A 69 33.97 19.86 0.39
CA TYR A 69 34.36 20.71 1.53
C TYR A 69 33.27 20.89 2.60
N PHE A 70 31.99 20.69 2.26
CA PHE A 70 30.86 21.07 3.11
C PHE A 70 30.01 19.87 3.57
N VAL A 71 30.29 18.67 3.08
CA VAL A 71 29.48 17.49 3.33
C VAL A 71 30.12 16.62 4.41
N THR A 72 29.47 16.50 5.56
CA THR A 72 29.80 15.46 6.56
C THR A 72 29.40 14.08 6.02
N SER A 73 30.38 13.34 5.51
CA SER A 73 30.23 12.05 4.79
C SER A 73 29.26 11.03 5.42
N SER A 74 29.16 10.98 6.75
CA SER A 74 28.31 10.01 7.47
C SER A 74 26.81 10.31 7.43
N TYR A 75 26.41 11.58 7.49
CA TYR A 75 24.97 11.95 7.48
C TYR A 75 24.35 11.80 6.09
N THR A 76 25.13 12.08 5.06
CA THR A 76 24.68 12.02 3.67
C THR A 76 24.54 10.58 3.16
N SER A 77 25.45 9.69 3.56
CA SER A 77 25.37 8.26 3.19
C SER A 77 24.14 7.58 3.81
N LEU A 78 23.80 7.91 5.06
CA LEU A 78 22.59 7.41 5.72
C LEU A 78 21.30 7.95 5.09
N ALA A 79 21.28 9.23 4.67
CA ALA A 79 20.14 9.80 3.97
C ALA A 79 19.91 9.11 2.61
N ILE A 80 20.98 8.85 1.84
CA ILE A 80 20.89 8.09 0.57
C ILE A 80 20.34 6.68 0.82
N LEU A 81 20.80 6.00 1.87
CA LEU A 81 20.29 4.69 2.23
C LEU A 81 18.78 4.74 2.53
N GLY A 82 18.33 5.73 3.31
CA GLY A 82 16.91 5.97 3.58
C GLY A 82 16.10 6.14 2.30
N PHE A 83 16.59 6.95 1.35
CA PHE A 83 15.96 7.14 0.04
C PHE A 83 15.87 5.85 -0.78
N CYS A 84 16.95 5.06 -0.83
CA CYS A 84 16.95 3.78 -1.53
C CYS A 84 15.92 2.81 -0.93
N VAL A 85 15.84 2.74 0.40
CA VAL A 85 14.86 1.89 1.10
C VAL A 85 13.43 2.36 0.82
N SER A 86 13.17 3.68 0.87
CA SER A 86 11.88 4.27 0.47
C SER A 86 11.48 3.88 -0.96
N LEU A 87 12.41 3.93 -1.92
CA LEU A 87 12.16 3.55 -3.31
C LEU A 87 11.77 2.07 -3.45
N VAL A 88 12.38 1.18 -2.67
CA VAL A 88 12.03 -0.25 -2.67
C VAL A 88 10.60 -0.47 -2.18
N PHE A 89 10.20 0.19 -1.09
CA PHE A 89 8.81 0.11 -0.60
C PHE A 89 7.81 0.68 -1.60
N LEU A 90 8.12 1.82 -2.22
CA LEU A 90 7.29 2.44 -3.25
C LEU A 90 7.11 1.51 -4.45
N ALA A 91 8.19 0.88 -4.92
CA ALA A 91 8.14 -0.08 -6.01
C ALA A 91 7.31 -1.33 -5.62
N ALA A 92 7.54 -1.89 -4.43
CA ALA A 92 6.81 -3.05 -3.94
C ALA A 92 5.29 -2.77 -3.86
N ASN A 93 4.90 -1.61 -3.32
CA ASN A 93 3.50 -1.21 -3.25
C ASN A 93 2.90 -0.97 -4.65
N GLY A 94 3.61 -0.26 -5.53
CA GLY A 94 3.17 -0.04 -6.90
C GLY A 94 2.93 -1.34 -7.67
N VAL A 95 3.83 -2.31 -7.53
CA VAL A 95 3.70 -3.65 -8.14
C VAL A 95 2.51 -4.41 -7.55
N LEU A 96 2.37 -4.45 -6.22
CA LEU A 96 1.25 -5.16 -5.59
C LEU A 96 -0.09 -4.56 -6.00
N LEU A 97 -0.22 -3.22 -6.04
CA LEU A 97 -1.42 -2.54 -6.53
C LEU A 97 -1.71 -2.88 -7.99
N GLY A 98 -0.68 -2.87 -8.85
CA GLY A 98 -0.82 -3.23 -10.26
C GLY A 98 -1.28 -4.67 -10.47
N VAL A 99 -0.70 -5.62 -9.71
CA VAL A 99 -1.08 -7.05 -9.76
C VAL A 99 -2.46 -7.28 -9.13
N ALA A 100 -2.91 -6.41 -8.23
CA ALA A 100 -4.24 -6.49 -7.63
C ALA A 100 -5.36 -6.08 -8.60
N VAL A 101 -5.10 -5.25 -9.61
CA VAL A 101 -6.14 -4.68 -10.48
C VAL A 101 -7.05 -5.75 -11.10
N LYS A 102 -6.48 -6.73 -11.81
CA LYS A 102 -7.25 -7.78 -12.47
C LYS A 102 -8.07 -8.64 -11.50
N PRO A 103 -7.49 -9.23 -10.44
CA PRO A 103 -8.29 -10.01 -9.49
C PRO A 103 -9.30 -9.17 -8.69
N LEU A 104 -9.10 -7.85 -8.55
CA LEU A 104 -10.11 -6.95 -7.97
C LEU A 104 -11.29 -6.72 -8.93
N GLN A 105 -11.03 -6.53 -10.23
CA GLN A 105 -12.07 -6.47 -11.27
C GLN A 105 -12.92 -7.74 -11.29
N ASP A 106 -12.27 -8.89 -11.14
CA ASP A 106 -12.93 -10.20 -11.10
C ASP A 106 -13.59 -10.52 -9.74
N MET A 107 -13.61 -9.56 -8.80
CA MET A 107 -14.15 -9.70 -7.43
C MET A 107 -13.60 -10.93 -6.67
N GLN A 108 -12.36 -11.31 -6.95
CA GLN A 108 -11.71 -12.47 -6.34
C GLN A 108 -11.14 -12.12 -4.97
N LYS A 109 -11.23 -13.07 -4.02
CA LYS A 109 -10.56 -12.94 -2.71
C LYS A 109 -9.06 -12.62 -2.84
N LYS A 110 -8.40 -13.15 -3.88
CA LYS A 110 -6.99 -12.87 -4.17
C LYS A 110 -6.71 -11.38 -4.34
N GLY A 111 -7.60 -10.61 -4.99
CA GLY A 111 -7.43 -9.18 -5.19
C GLY A 111 -7.46 -8.42 -3.87
N TRP A 112 -8.42 -8.76 -3.01
CA TRP A 112 -8.50 -8.21 -1.66
C TRP A 112 -7.27 -8.54 -0.81
N VAL A 113 -6.78 -9.79 -0.88
CA VAL A 113 -5.55 -10.19 -0.16
C VAL A 113 -4.36 -9.36 -0.63
N LEU A 114 -4.25 -9.06 -1.93
CA LEU A 114 -3.17 -8.20 -2.44
C LEU A 114 -3.27 -6.76 -1.91
N LEU A 115 -4.48 -6.18 -1.81
CA LEU A 115 -4.68 -4.88 -1.14
C LEU A 115 -4.31 -4.94 0.35
N PHE A 116 -4.65 -6.04 1.03
CA PHE A 116 -4.23 -6.21 2.41
C PHE A 116 -2.70 -6.30 2.53
N MET A 117 -2.03 -6.96 1.58
CA MET A 117 -0.56 -7.00 1.53
C MET A 117 0.04 -5.61 1.28
N THR A 118 -0.58 -4.75 0.45
CA THR A 118 -0.08 -3.37 0.28
C THR A 118 -0.16 -2.59 1.57
N LEU A 119 -1.22 -2.77 2.36
CA LEU A 119 -1.34 -2.16 3.68
C LEU A 119 -0.24 -2.63 4.64
N LEU A 120 0.10 -3.93 4.63
CA LEU A 120 1.18 -4.45 5.47
C LEU A 120 2.56 -3.93 5.04
N VAL A 121 2.80 -3.85 3.72
CA VAL A 121 4.04 -3.27 3.17
C VAL A 121 4.14 -1.79 3.52
N GLU A 122 3.05 -1.04 3.43
CA GLU A 122 2.99 0.36 3.86
C GLU A 122 3.23 0.51 5.36
N ALA A 123 2.69 -0.40 6.19
CA ALA A 123 2.92 -0.36 7.63
C ALA A 123 4.40 -0.56 7.97
N LEU A 124 5.06 -1.49 7.28
CA LEU A 124 6.51 -1.68 7.40
C LEU A 124 7.28 -0.45 6.89
N SER A 125 6.87 0.11 5.74
CA SER A 125 7.47 1.31 5.15
C SER A 125 7.45 2.48 6.14
N VAL A 126 6.30 2.74 6.79
CA VAL A 126 6.16 3.82 7.79
C VAL A 126 7.15 3.65 8.93
N VAL A 127 7.24 2.45 9.52
CA VAL A 127 8.15 2.18 10.65
C VAL A 127 9.61 2.32 10.22
N VAL A 128 9.97 1.71 9.09
CA VAL A 128 11.35 1.72 8.59
C VAL A 128 11.79 3.13 8.24
N ASN A 129 10.97 3.90 7.51
CA ASN A 129 11.31 5.27 7.14
C ASN A 129 11.34 6.22 8.34
N ALA A 130 10.48 6.01 9.35
CA ALA A 130 10.56 6.77 10.60
C ALA A 130 11.90 6.54 11.32
N VAL A 131 12.36 5.29 11.40
CA VAL A 131 13.66 4.95 12.01
C VAL A 131 14.82 5.52 11.17
N LEU A 132 14.75 5.41 9.85
CA LEU A 132 15.76 5.92 8.92
C LEU A 132 15.72 7.44 8.75
N SER A 133 14.80 8.15 9.41
CA SER A 133 14.80 9.62 9.45
C SER A 133 15.94 10.18 10.33
N PHE A 134 16.49 9.36 11.23
CA PHE A 134 17.54 9.72 12.19
C PHE A 134 17.27 11.03 12.96
N SER A 135 16.00 11.38 13.13
CA SER A 135 15.53 12.60 13.78
C SER A 135 14.35 12.27 14.68
N VAL A 136 14.36 12.75 15.92
CA VAL A 136 13.24 12.56 16.85
C VAL A 136 11.96 13.17 16.27
N ALA A 137 12.05 14.37 15.69
CA ALA A 137 10.92 15.01 15.03
C ALA A 137 10.48 14.22 13.79
N GLY A 138 11.43 13.76 12.96
CA GLY A 138 11.14 12.94 11.78
C GLY A 138 10.45 11.63 12.13
N PHE A 139 10.90 10.97 13.19
CA PHE A 139 10.31 9.74 13.71
C PHE A 139 8.87 9.97 14.19
N ILE A 140 8.64 10.97 15.06
CA ILE A 140 7.31 11.25 15.62
C ILE A 140 6.33 11.64 14.51
N LEU A 141 6.72 12.56 13.62
CA LEU A 141 5.84 13.00 12.53
C LEU A 141 5.59 11.86 11.53
N GLY A 142 6.63 11.10 11.18
CA GLY A 142 6.51 9.96 10.26
C GLY A 142 5.56 8.88 10.76
N ILE A 143 5.68 8.48 12.03
CA ILE A 143 4.78 7.52 12.65
C ILE A 143 3.36 8.09 12.76
N MET A 144 3.20 9.34 13.19
CA MET A 144 1.88 9.95 13.38
C MET A 144 1.09 10.03 12.07
N PHE A 145 1.68 10.61 11.02
CA PHE A 145 1.01 10.73 9.72
C PHE A 145 0.87 9.38 9.02
N GLY A 146 1.88 8.51 9.13
CA GLY A 146 1.81 7.15 8.61
C GLY A 146 0.70 6.32 9.26
N ALA A 147 0.55 6.39 10.57
CA ALA A 147 -0.52 5.70 11.30
C ALA A 147 -1.92 6.16 10.88
N VAL A 148 -2.11 7.46 10.62
CA VAL A 148 -3.38 7.99 10.10
C VAL A 148 -3.68 7.40 8.71
N GLY A 149 -2.71 7.42 7.79
CA GLY A 149 -2.86 6.83 6.46
C GLY A 149 -3.19 5.34 6.53
N LEU A 150 -2.50 4.59 7.39
CA LEU A 150 -2.75 3.17 7.63
C LEU A 150 -4.13 2.90 8.22
N ALA A 151 -4.59 3.72 9.17
CA ALA A 151 -5.91 3.58 9.76
C ALA A 151 -7.02 3.77 8.71
N ILE A 152 -6.88 4.79 7.85
CA ILE A 152 -7.82 5.05 6.75
C ILE A 152 -7.81 3.87 5.76
N GLY A 153 -6.63 3.41 5.34
CA GLY A 153 -6.50 2.26 4.44
C GLY A 153 -7.10 0.99 5.05
N ALA A 154 -6.82 0.73 6.32
CA ALA A 154 -7.31 -0.44 7.06
C ALA A 154 -8.83 -0.43 7.15
N TYR A 155 -9.41 0.73 7.42
CA TYR A 155 -10.85 0.91 7.47
C TYR A 155 -11.50 0.55 6.12
N PHE A 156 -11.08 1.18 5.02
CA PHE A 156 -11.69 0.92 3.71
C PHE A 156 -11.49 -0.52 3.22
N ILE A 157 -10.31 -1.11 3.45
CA ILE A 157 -10.04 -2.52 3.12
C ILE A 157 -10.95 -3.44 3.93
N SER A 158 -11.20 -3.13 5.21
CA SER A 158 -12.09 -3.92 6.07
C SER A 158 -13.55 -3.83 5.61
N GLU A 159 -14.01 -2.65 5.22
CA GLU A 159 -15.38 -2.42 4.75
C GLU A 159 -15.72 -3.22 3.48
N ILE A 160 -14.75 -3.39 2.58
CA ILE A 160 -14.98 -4.13 1.32
C ILE A 160 -14.67 -5.62 1.43
N HIS A 161 -14.10 -6.11 2.54
CA HIS A 161 -13.70 -7.51 2.69
C HIS A 161 -14.84 -8.48 2.36
N GLY A 162 -16.06 -8.19 2.82
CA GLY A 162 -17.24 -9.02 2.56
C GLY A 162 -17.67 -9.11 1.09
N GLN A 163 -17.21 -8.18 0.23
CA GLN A 163 -17.55 -8.17 -1.20
C GLN A 163 -16.68 -9.14 -2.01
N PHE A 164 -15.52 -9.54 -1.49
CA PHE A 164 -14.56 -10.39 -2.19
C PHE A 164 -14.61 -11.83 -1.65
N GLY A 165 -14.74 -12.80 -2.55
CA GLY A 165 -14.78 -14.23 -2.16
C GLY A 165 -16.16 -14.88 -2.18
N HIS A 166 -17.20 -14.17 -2.63
CA HIS A 166 -18.36 -14.84 -3.20
C HIS A 166 -17.94 -15.42 -4.55
N ARG A 167 -17.65 -16.72 -4.57
CA ARG A 167 -17.84 -17.48 -5.80
C ARG A 167 -19.25 -17.12 -6.26
N VAL A 168 -19.39 -16.50 -7.42
CA VAL A 168 -20.64 -16.61 -8.15
C VAL A 168 -20.88 -18.11 -8.22
N LYS A 169 -21.74 -18.63 -7.34
CA LYS A 169 -22.41 -19.88 -7.61
C LYS A 169 -23.19 -19.54 -8.85
N THR A 170 -22.59 -19.77 -10.01
CA THR A 170 -23.31 -19.84 -11.27
C THR A 170 -24.51 -20.69 -10.96
N THR A 171 -25.67 -20.05 -10.99
CA THR A 171 -26.94 -20.66 -10.70
C THR A 171 -27.04 -21.92 -11.54
N GLU A 172 -26.87 -23.05 -10.86
CA GLU A 172 -27.16 -24.38 -11.36
C GLU A 172 -28.66 -24.42 -11.72
N LYS A 173 -29.04 -25.20 -12.74
CA LYS A 173 -30.40 -25.75 -12.98
C LYS A 173 -31.47 -24.88 -13.65
N THR A 174 -31.35 -24.60 -14.96
CA THR A 174 -32.57 -24.35 -15.78
C THR A 174 -32.54 -24.97 -17.19
N ALA A 175 -31.43 -25.52 -17.69
CA ALA A 175 -31.41 -26.06 -19.06
C ALA A 175 -31.74 -27.57 -19.19
N GLU A 176 -31.77 -28.35 -18.11
CA GLU A 176 -31.88 -29.82 -18.21
C GLU A 176 -33.20 -30.40 -17.67
N LYS A 177 -34.26 -29.59 -17.65
CA LYS A 177 -35.61 -30.09 -17.30
C LYS A 177 -36.74 -29.64 -18.23
N LYS A 178 -36.41 -29.12 -19.42
CA LYS A 178 -37.37 -28.85 -20.51
C LYS A 178 -36.70 -29.01 -21.88
N ALA A 179 -36.60 -30.25 -22.36
CA ALA A 179 -36.75 -30.65 -23.76
C ALA A 179 -36.63 -32.17 -23.82
#